data_AF-A0A0U0TGD2-F1
#
_entry.id   AF-A0A0U0TGD2-F1
#
_cell.length_a   1.000
_cell.length_b   1.000
_cell.length_c   1.000
_cell.angle_alpha   90.00
_cell.angle_beta   90.00
_cell.angle_gamma   90.00
#
_symmetry.space_group_name_H-M   'P 1'
#
loop_
_entity.id
_entity.type
_entity.pdbx_description
1 polymer ?
#
loop_
_entity_poly.entity_id
_entity_poly.type
_entity_poly.pdbx_seq_one_letter_code
_entity_poly.pdbx_strand_id
1 'polypeptide(L)' 'MSAQRAKIVADYLVARGVAGDHIATVGLGSVNPIASNATPEGRAKNRRVEIVVN' A
#
# COMPACT_ATOMS: atom_id res chain seq x y z
N MET A 1 -3.07 -0.79 -9.84
CA MET A 1 -1.98 0.20 -9.63
C MET A 1 -1.80 0.47 -8.12
N SER A 2 -0.68 1.02 -7.62
CA SER A 2 -0.38 1.14 -6.17
C SER A 2 -1.46 1.83 -5.35
N ALA A 3 -2.04 2.93 -5.86
CA ALA A 3 -3.13 3.65 -5.21
C ALA A 3 -4.39 2.78 -5.02
N GLN A 4 -4.69 1.91 -5.99
CA GLN A 4 -5.81 0.98 -5.91
C GLN A 4 -5.62 -0.07 -4.80
N ARG A 5 -4.38 -0.51 -4.55
CA ARG A 5 -4.07 -1.42 -3.44
C ARG A 5 -4.21 -0.71 -2.09
N ALA A 6 -3.71 0.52 -1.99
CA ALA A 6 -3.87 1.33 -0.79
C ALA A 6 -5.36 1.57 -0.48
N LYS A 7 -6.18 1.82 -1.50
CA LYS A 7 -7.64 1.94 -1.35
C LYS A 7 -8.29 0.67 -0.84
N ILE A 8 -7.94 -0.51 -1.37
CA ILE A 8 -8.48 -1.79 -0.88
C ILE A 8 -8.18 -2.01 0.61
N VAL A 9 -6.97 -1.65 1.06
CA VAL A 9 -6.59 -1.76 2.47
C VAL A 9 -7.36 -0.76 3.33
N ALA A 10 -7.52 0.48 2.87
CA ALA A 10 -8.33 1.48 3.57
C ALA A 10 -9.80 1.05 3.70
N ASP A 11 -10.42 0.59 2.61
CA ASP A 11 -11.80 0.13 2.60
C ASP A 11 -11.99 -1.06 3.57
N TYR A 12 -11.01 -1.96 3.67
CA TYR A 12 -11.01 -3.05 4.64
C TYR A 12 -10.92 -2.59 6.10
N LEU A 13 -10.09 -1.57 6.39
CA LEU A 13 -9.97 -1.00 7.74
C LEU A 13 -11.25 -0.25 8.16
N VAL A 14 -11.86 0.48 7.23
CA VAL A 14 -13.16 1.14 7.44
C VAL A 14 -14.25 0.11 7.74
N ALA A 15 -14.30 -1.00 6.99
CA ALA A 15 -15.24 -2.09 7.25
C ALA A 15 -15.07 -2.73 8.63
N ARG A 16 -13.89 -2.57 9.27
CA ARG A 16 -13.60 -3.05 10.62
C ARG A 16 -13.80 -1.99 11.71
N GLY A 17 -14.34 -0.83 11.37
CA GLY A 17 -14.70 0.21 12.33
C GLY A 17 -13.66 1.31 12.53
N VAL A 18 -12.59 1.34 11.72
CA VAL A 18 -11.70 2.51 11.70
C VAL A 18 -12.41 3.64 10.98
N ALA A 19 -12.59 4.79 11.63
CA ALA A 19 -13.20 5.95 10.98
C ALA A 19 -12.34 6.41 9.79
N GLY A 20 -12.96 6.51 8.61
CA GLY A 20 -12.27 6.79 7.35
C GLY A 20 -11.48 8.10 7.35
N ASP A 21 -11.91 9.07 8.15
CA ASP A 21 -11.25 10.37 8.32
C ASP A 21 -9.85 10.25 8.94
N HIS A 22 -9.55 9.13 9.62
CA HIS A 22 -8.21 8.84 10.16
C HIS A 22 -7.30 8.08 9.18
N ILE A 23 -7.79 7.74 7.98
CA ILE A 23 -7.06 6.94 7.00
C ILE A 23 -6.66 7.82 5.81
N ALA A 24 -5.38 8.11 5.69
CA ALA A 24 -4.80 8.67 4.47
C ALA A 24 -4.24 7.56 3.59
N THR A 25 -4.62 7.54 2.30
CA THR A 25 -4.03 6.61 1.31
C THR A 25 -3.11 7.36 0.37
N VAL A 26 -1.87 6.91 0.25
CA VAL A 26 -0.89 7.52 -0.67
C VAL A 26 -0.37 6.45 -1.63
N GLY A 27 -0.48 6.72 -2.93
CA GLY A 27 0.00 5.84 -3.98
C GLY A 27 1.46 6.10 -4.32
N LEU A 28 2.40 5.53 -3.56
CA LEU A 28 3.85 5.73 -3.79
C LEU A 28 4.43 4.99 -5.02
N GLY A 29 3.64 4.28 -5.81
CA GLY A 29 4.10 3.66 -7.06
C GLY A 29 5.42 2.87 -6.90
N SER A 30 6.41 3.20 -7.73
CA SER A 30 7.75 2.59 -7.74
C SER A 30 8.83 3.48 -7.10
N VAL A 31 8.48 4.58 -6.41
CA VAL A 31 9.50 5.56 -5.97
C VAL A 31 10.43 5.07 -4.87
N ASN A 32 10.13 3.96 -4.19
CA ASN A 32 11.02 3.31 -3.23
C ASN A 32 10.94 1.77 -3.30
N PRO A 33 11.64 1.14 -4.26
CA PRO A 33 11.72 -0.31 -4.34
C PRO A 33 12.60 -0.86 -3.21
N ILE A 34 12.13 -1.90 -2.51
CA ILE A 34 12.92 -2.60 -1.48
C ILE A 34 13.74 -3.75 -2.08
N ALA A 35 13.51 -4.06 -3.36
CA ALA A 35 14.23 -5.08 -4.12
C ALA A 35 14.33 -4.67 -5.60
N SER A 36 15.25 -5.29 -6.34
CA SER A 36 15.40 -5.02 -7.77
C SER A 36 14.12 -5.33 -8.57
N ASN A 37 13.68 -4.41 -9.41
CA ASN A 37 12.56 -4.66 -10.34
C ASN A 37 12.96 -5.57 -11.53
N ALA A 38 14.26 -5.87 -11.68
CA ALA A 38 14.76 -6.71 -12.76
C ALA A 38 14.32 -8.17 -12.62
N THR A 39 14.20 -8.69 -11.39
CA THR A 39 13.83 -10.09 -11.16
C THR A 39 12.34 -10.24 -10.82
N PRO A 40 11.69 -11.35 -11.20
CA PRO A 40 10.32 -11.65 -10.79
C PRO A 40 10.12 -11.61 -9.28
N GLU A 41 11.10 -12.10 -8.52
CA GLU A 41 11.09 -12.15 -7.06
C GLU A 41 11.16 -10.74 -6.46
N GLY A 42 12.02 -9.87 -7.00
CA GLY A 42 12.14 -8.50 -6.53
C GLY A 42 10.90 -7.65 -6.88
N ARG A 43 10.29 -7.87 -8.05
CA ARG A 43 8.97 -7.29 -8.36
C ARG A 43 7.89 -7.77 -7.39
N ALA A 44 7.91 -9.04 -6.98
CA ALA A 44 6.96 -9.56 -6.01
C ALA A 44 7.12 -8.89 -4.64
N LYS A 45 8.37 -8.72 -4.17
CA LYS A 45 8.68 -7.98 -2.94
C LYS A 45 8.24 -6.51 -2.99
N ASN A 46 8.33 -5.87 -4.15
CA ASN A 46 7.91 -4.48 -4.32
C ASN A 46 6.38 -4.28 -4.36
N ARG A 47 5.57 -5.35 -4.49
CA ARG A 47 4.11 -5.26 -4.40
C ARG A 47 3.64 -5.28 -2.94
N ARG A 48 3.92 -4.21 -2.19
CA ARG A 48 3.56 -4.08 -0.78
C ARG A 48 2.65 -2.87 -0.51
N VAL A 49 1.97 -2.90 0.65
CA VAL A 49 1.27 -1.77 1.24
C VAL A 49 1.86 -1.57 2.63
N GLU A 50 2.29 -0.35 2.94
CA GLU A 50 2.78 0.02 4.27
C GLU A 50 1.68 0.78 5.01
N ILE A 51 1.48 0.47 6.29
CA ILE A 51 0.53 1.15 7.16
C ILE A 51 1.36 1.85 8.24
N VAL A 52 1.25 3.17 8.34
CA VAL A 52 1.93 3.99 9.35
C VAL A 52 0.86 4.54 10.29
N VAL A 53 1.07 4.39 11.59
CA VAL A 53 0.19 4.90 12.64
C VAL A 53 1.01 5.91 13.44
N ASN A 54 0.51 7.14 13.54
CA ASN A 54 1.10 8.21 14.37
C ASN A 54 0.45 8.26 15.74
#